data_AF-A0A8T2IYL6-F1
#
_entry.id   AF-A0A8T2IYL6-F1
#
_cell.length_a   1.000
_cell.length_b   1.000
_cell.length_c   1.000
_cell.angle_alpha   90.00
_cell.angle_beta   90.00
_cell.angle_gamma   90.00
#
_symmetry.space_group_name_H-M   'P 1'
#
loop_
_entity.id
_entity.type
_entity.pdbx_description
1 polymer ?
#
loop_
_entity_poly.entity_id
_entity_poly.type
_entity_poly.pdbx_seq_one_letter_code
_entity_poly.pdbx_strand_id
1 'polypeptide(L)'
;MRTGEGFLCVYAINNTKSFEDIHQYREQIKRVKDSDDVPMVLVGNKCDLPVRTVETRQAQDLSRSYGIPYIETSARTRQGIEDAFYTLVREIQQHNLRKLNPPDESETGCLNCKCVVS
;
A
#
# COMPACT_ATOMS: atom_id res chain seq x y z
N MET A 1 12.36 1.18 -13.01
CA MET A 1 11.00 1.06 -12.41
C MET A 1 10.00 0.31 -13.28
N ARG A 2 10.13 0.24 -14.62
CA ARG A 2 9.14 -0.42 -15.49
C ARG A 2 8.92 -1.92 -15.21
N THR A 3 9.93 -2.65 -14.74
CA THR A 3 9.86 -4.10 -14.49
C THR A 3 9.51 -4.51 -13.05
N GLY A 4 9.47 -3.59 -12.07
CA GLY A 4 9.26 -3.98 -10.67
C GLY A 4 7.83 -4.42 -10.39
N GLU A 5 7.61 -5.60 -9.82
CA GLU A 5 6.26 -6.12 -9.58
C GLU A 5 5.62 -5.59 -8.29
N GLY A 6 6.42 -5.09 -7.34
CA GLY A 6 5.93 -4.42 -6.14
C GLY A 6 6.97 -3.48 -5.53
N PHE A 7 6.51 -2.59 -4.65
CA PHE A 7 7.31 -1.45 -4.18
C PHE A 7 7.26 -1.29 -2.65
N LEU A 8 8.41 -1.04 -2.04
CA LEU A 8 8.50 -0.56 -0.66
C LEU A 8 8.57 0.97 -0.67
N CYS A 9 7.60 1.62 -0.03
CA CYS A 9 7.56 3.06 0.16
C CYS A 9 8.18 3.38 1.52
N VAL A 10 9.46 3.73 1.55
CA VAL A 10 10.24 3.85 2.79
C VAL A 10 10.40 5.32 3.19
N TYR A 11 10.08 5.65 4.44
CA TYR A 11 10.45 6.92 5.08
C TYR A 11 11.23 6.65 6.37
N ALA A 12 11.84 7.69 6.95
CA ALA A 12 12.49 7.56 8.26
C ALA A 12 11.60 8.15 9.36
N ILE A 13 11.41 7.43 10.47
CA ILE A 13 10.52 7.88 11.57
C ILE A 13 10.91 9.21 12.22
N ASN A 14 12.17 9.63 12.02
CA ASN A 14 12.75 10.87 12.53
C ASN A 14 12.83 11.99 11.47
N ASN A 15 12.18 11.82 10.33
CA ASN A 15 12.19 12.80 9.23
C ASN A 15 10.79 12.97 8.62
N THR A 16 10.09 14.03 9.02
CA THR A 16 8.74 14.35 8.52
C THR A 16 8.71 14.63 7.02
N LYS A 17 9.73 15.29 6.46
CA LYS A 17 9.81 15.54 5.02
C LYS A 17 9.81 14.24 4.22
N SER A 18 10.57 13.24 4.69
CA SER A 18 10.58 11.92 4.02
C SER A 18 9.23 11.21 4.05
N PHE A 19 8.38 11.52 5.04
CA PHE A 19 7.03 10.99 5.13
C PHE A 19 6.07 11.73 4.19
N GLU A 20 6.21 13.04 4.05
CA GLU A 20 5.45 13.85 3.09
C GLU A 20 5.75 13.43 1.64
N ASP A 21 7.01 13.14 1.34
CA ASP A 21 7.46 12.72 0.00
C ASP A 21 6.84 11.36 -0.45
N ILE A 22 6.34 10.53 0.49
CA ILE A 22 5.71 9.23 0.19
C ILE A 22 4.54 9.38 -0.80
N HIS A 23 3.74 10.43 -0.65
CA HIS A 23 2.63 10.68 -1.56
C HIS A 23 3.13 10.89 -2.99
N GLN A 24 4.15 11.72 -3.17
CA GLN A 24 4.73 11.99 -4.47
C GLN A 24 5.33 10.72 -5.10
N TYR A 25 6.04 9.90 -4.33
CA TYR A 25 6.61 8.66 -4.83
C TYR A 25 5.55 7.65 -5.23
N ARG A 26 4.48 7.50 -4.45
CA ARG A 26 3.33 6.65 -4.80
C ARG A 26 2.72 7.05 -6.13
N GLU A 27 2.46 8.35 -6.33
CA GLU A 27 1.89 8.84 -7.58
C GLU A 27 2.83 8.65 -8.77
N GLN A 28 4.14 8.81 -8.57
CA GLN A 28 5.13 8.50 -9.60
C GLN A 28 5.12 7.01 -9.99
N ILE A 29 5.03 6.11 -9.01
CA ILE A 29 4.97 4.66 -9.25
C ILE A 29 3.73 4.32 -10.08
N LYS A 30 2.56 4.81 -9.68
CA LYS A 30 1.30 4.60 -10.40
C LYS A 30 1.37 5.05 -11.86
N ARG A 31 1.89 6.26 -12.09
CA ARG A 31 2.08 6.78 -13.46
C ARG A 31 3.03 5.93 -14.30
N VAL A 32 4.14 5.47 -13.72
CA VAL A 32 5.11 4.62 -14.44
C VAL A 32 4.55 3.23 -14.73
N LYS A 33 3.64 2.74 -13.88
CA LYS A 33 2.97 1.45 -14.03
C LYS A 33 1.70 1.49 -14.85
N ASP A 34 1.20 2.68 -15.14
CA ASP A 34 -0.07 2.90 -15.83
C ASP A 34 -1.21 2.11 -15.16
N SER A 35 -1.22 2.14 -13.82
CA SER A 35 -2.16 1.36 -13.01
C SER A 35 -2.35 1.97 -11.63
N ASP A 36 -3.59 1.98 -11.16
CA ASP A 36 -3.95 2.41 -9.82
C ASP A 36 -3.82 1.32 -8.75
N ASP A 37 -3.88 0.06 -9.17
CA ASP A 37 -3.68 -1.12 -8.34
C ASP A 37 -2.26 -1.64 -8.54
N VAL A 38 -1.33 -1.11 -7.76
CA VAL A 38 0.07 -1.54 -7.74
C VAL A 38 0.38 -1.99 -6.32
N PRO A 39 0.91 -3.20 -6.11
CA PRO A 39 1.20 -3.71 -4.78
C PRO A 39 2.34 -2.92 -4.14
N MET A 40 2.07 -2.34 -2.98
CA MET A 40 3.03 -1.54 -2.22
C MET A 40 2.94 -1.84 -0.73
N VAL A 41 4.02 -1.56 0.00
CA VAL A 41 4.06 -1.58 1.47
C VAL A 41 4.65 -0.26 1.96
N LEU A 42 4.00 0.39 2.93
CA LEU A 42 4.57 1.55 3.61
C LEU A 42 5.54 1.07 4.70
N VAL A 43 6.75 1.64 4.72
CA VAL A 43 7.80 1.23 5.66
C VAL A 43 8.33 2.43 6.44
N GLY A 44 8.15 2.39 7.75
CA GLY A 44 8.77 3.34 8.69
C GLY A 44 10.13 2.84 9.14
N ASN A 45 11.22 3.32 8.53
CA ASN A 45 12.59 2.89 8.84
C ASN A 45 13.19 3.70 10.01
N LYS A 46 14.26 3.15 10.59
CA LYS A 46 15.01 3.68 11.75
C LYS A 46 14.21 3.65 13.05
N CYS A 47 13.37 2.63 13.24
CA CYS A 47 12.60 2.46 14.48
C CYS A 47 13.46 2.24 15.74
N ASP A 48 14.76 1.99 15.57
CA ASP A 48 15.73 1.93 16.67
C ASP A 48 16.06 3.30 17.29
N LEU A 49 15.73 4.41 16.60
CA LEU A 49 15.98 5.75 17.12
C LEU A 49 14.88 6.17 18.11
N PRO A 50 15.25 6.74 19.28
CA PRO A 50 14.27 7.18 20.26
C PRO A 50 13.54 8.46 19.84
N VAL A 51 14.17 9.27 18.98
CA VAL A 51 13.60 10.52 18.48
C VAL A 51 12.70 10.21 17.29
N ARG A 52 11.41 10.45 17.48
CA ARG A 52 10.37 10.26 16.47
C ARG A 52 9.72 11.60 16.13
N THR A 53 9.66 11.94 14.85
CA THR A 53 8.95 13.12 14.36
C THR A 53 7.63 12.75 13.67
N VAL A 54 7.48 11.50 13.24
CA VAL A 54 6.26 10.96 12.63
C VAL A 54 5.67 9.90 13.56
N GLU A 55 4.47 10.15 14.08
CA GLU A 55 3.81 9.19 14.97
C GLU A 55 3.41 7.91 14.23
N THR A 56 3.51 6.76 14.91
CA THR A 56 3.06 5.46 14.35
C THR A 56 1.59 5.52 13.92
N ARG A 57 0.74 6.22 14.69
CA ARG A 57 -0.67 6.38 14.36
C ARG A 57 -0.88 7.11 13.03
N GLN A 58 -0.15 8.21 12.83
CA GLN A 58 -0.20 8.98 11.58
C GLN A 58 0.18 8.12 10.36
N ALA A 59 1.22 7.29 10.51
CA ALA A 59 1.65 6.37 9.46
C ALA A 59 0.65 5.26 9.18
N GLN A 60 0.02 4.70 10.24
CA GLN A 60 -1.05 3.72 10.11
C GLN A 60 -2.29 4.30 9.42
N ASP A 61 -2.67 5.53 9.76
CA ASP A 61 -3.81 6.20 9.14
C ASP A 61 -3.53 6.48 7.65
N LEU A 62 -2.30 6.90 7.32
CA LEU A 62 -1.86 7.06 5.93
C LEU A 62 -1.92 5.73 5.17
N SER A 63 -1.36 4.66 5.73
CA SER A 63 -1.34 3.35 5.06
C SER A 63 -2.75 2.81 4.82
N ARG A 64 -3.65 2.97 5.80
CA ARG A 64 -5.07 2.62 5.67
C ARG A 64 -5.76 3.42 4.58
N SER A 65 -5.53 4.73 4.50
CA SER A 65 -6.10 5.57 3.43
C SER A 65 -5.64 5.15 2.03
N TYR A 66 -4.43 4.59 1.92
CA TYR A 66 -3.90 4.07 0.67
C TYR A 66 -4.27 2.62 0.40
N GLY A 67 -4.85 1.91 1.38
CA GLY A 67 -5.16 0.49 1.28
C GLY A 67 -3.92 -0.41 1.25
N ILE A 68 -2.81 0.03 1.86
CA ILE A 68 -1.54 -0.71 1.87
C ILE A 68 -1.10 -1.07 3.29
N PRO A 69 -0.38 -2.18 3.49
CA PRO A 69 0.18 -2.55 4.78
C PRO A 69 1.27 -1.57 5.23
N TYR A 70 1.44 -1.46 6.55
CA TYR A 70 2.47 -0.65 7.19
C TYR A 70 3.35 -1.49 8.11
N ILE A 71 4.67 -1.34 7.99
CA ILE A 71 5.66 -2.06 8.80
C ILE A 71 6.76 -1.11 9.26
N GLU A 72 7.11 -1.16 10.54
CA GLU A 72 8.27 -0.45 11.08
C GLU A 72 9.52 -1.32 10.99
N THR A 73 10.64 -0.73 10.55
CA THR A 73 11.89 -1.44 10.35
C THR A 73 13.08 -0.69 10.92
N SER A 74 14.13 -1.43 11.24
CA SER A 74 15.46 -0.87 11.45
C SER A 74 16.45 -1.66 10.62
N ALA A 75 17.00 -1.00 9.60
CA ALA A 75 18.12 -1.56 8.84
C ALA A 75 19.36 -1.82 9.72
N ARG A 76 19.51 -1.07 10.82
CA ARG A 76 20.64 -1.20 11.75
C ARG A 76 20.55 -2.47 12.59
N THR A 77 19.37 -2.75 13.16
CA THR A 77 19.15 -3.93 14.02
C THR A 77 18.60 -5.12 13.25
N ARG A 78 18.34 -4.97 11.95
CA ARG A 78 17.64 -5.92 11.07
C ARG A 78 16.19 -6.22 11.48
N GLN A 79 15.63 -5.45 12.41
CA GLN A 79 14.26 -5.61 12.85
C GLN A 79 13.26 -5.29 11.73
N GLY A 80 12.27 -6.16 11.54
CA GLY A 80 11.14 -5.98 10.61
C GLY A 80 11.49 -6.05 9.12
N ILE A 81 12.77 -6.25 8.76
CA ILE A 81 13.20 -6.31 7.36
C ILE A 81 12.55 -7.49 6.65
N GLU A 82 12.62 -8.68 7.24
CA GLU A 82 12.00 -9.89 6.69
C GLU A 82 10.49 -9.73 6.54
N ASP A 83 9.81 -9.23 7.58
CA ASP A 83 8.37 -9.00 7.56
C ASP A 83 7.95 -8.06 6.43
N ALA A 84 8.72 -6.98 6.19
CA ALA A 84 8.48 -6.04 5.10
C ALA A 84 8.56 -6.71 3.72
N PHE A 85 9.59 -7.52 3.50
CA PHE A 85 9.75 -8.23 2.22
C PHE A 85 8.71 -9.35 2.05
N TYR A 86 8.44 -10.16 3.07
CA TYR A 86 7.42 -11.21 2.99
C TYR A 86 6.03 -10.63 2.76
N THR A 87 5.71 -9.51 3.41
CA THR A 87 4.43 -8.82 3.19
C THR A 87 4.31 -8.32 1.76
N LEU A 88 5.36 -7.71 1.21
CA LEU A 88 5.35 -7.26 -0.18
C LEU A 88 5.15 -8.43 -1.16
N VAL A 89 5.85 -9.54 -0.96
CA VAL A 89 5.71 -10.73 -1.81
C VAL A 89 4.27 -11.26 -1.76
N ARG A 90 3.63 -11.27 -0.58
CA ARG A 90 2.22 -11.65 -0.44
C ARG A 90 1.30 -10.70 -1.20
N GLU A 91 1.52 -9.38 -1.11
CA GLU A 91 0.74 -8.40 -1.86
C GLU A 91 0.87 -8.59 -3.38
N ILE A 92 2.08 -8.86 -3.89
CA ILE A 92 2.32 -9.15 -5.31
C ILE A 92 1.54 -10.40 -5.74
N GLN A 93 1.61 -11.49 -4.96
CA GLN A 93 0.89 -12.72 -5.28
C GLN A 93 -0.63 -12.49 -5.30
N GLN A 94 -1.18 -11.80 -4.31
CA GLN A 94 -2.61 -11.50 -4.26
C GLN A 94 -3.05 -10.62 -5.43
N HIS A 95 -2.27 -9.59 -5.75
CA HIS A 95 -2.52 -8.74 -6.91
C HIS A 95 -2.51 -9.54 -8.22
N ASN A 96 -1.57 -10.48 -8.39
CA ASN A 96 -1.51 -11.34 -9.58
C ASN A 96 -2.72 -12.29 -9.66
N LEU A 97 -3.18 -12.83 -8.52
CA LEU A 97 -4.40 -13.64 -8.46
C LEU A 97 -5.65 -12.84 -8.82
N ARG A 98 -5.77 -11.59 -8.33
CA ARG A 98 -6.88 -10.68 -8.67
C ARG A 98 -6.93 -10.37 -10.16
N LYS A 99 -5.77 -10.22 -10.81
CA LYS A 99 -5.68 -10.01 -12.27
C LYS A 99 -6.11 -11.22 -13.10
N LEU A 100 -5.92 -12.44 -12.59
CA LEU A 100 -6.29 -13.67 -13.28
C LEU A 100 -7.77 -14.03 -13.10
N ASN A 101 -8.37 -13.66 -11.96
CA ASN A 101 -9.77 -13.90 -11.65
C ASN A 101 -10.49 -12.55 -11.40
N PRO A 102 -10.81 -11.77 -12.45
CA PRO A 102 -11.62 -10.58 -12.26
C PRO A 102 -12.98 -10.97 -11.66
N PRO A 103 -13.53 -10.19 -10.71
CA PRO A 103 -14.88 -10.43 -10.22
C PRO A 103 -15.87 -10.35 -11.40
N ASP A 104 -16.76 -11.34 -11.50
CA ASP A 104 -17.77 -11.41 -12.54
C ASP A 104 -18.72 -10.19 -12.39
N GLU A 105 -18.68 -9.25 -13.34
CA GLU A 105 -19.61 -8.10 -13.38
C GLU A 105 -21.00 -8.54 -13.87
N SER A 106 -21.61 -9.54 -13.23
CA SER A 106 -22.91 -10.10 -13.63
C SER A 106 -24.01 -9.99 -12.58
N GLU A 107 -23.91 -9.05 -11.62
CA GLU A 107 -25.01 -8.77 -10.66
C GLU A 107 -25.22 -7.27 -10.37
N THR A 108 -25.19 -6.41 -11.40
CA THR A 108 -25.86 -5.10 -11.33
C THR A 108 -26.89 -4.94 -12.45
N GLY A 109 -27.74 -5.96 -12.61
CA GLY A 109 -28.92 -5.92 -13.47
C GLY A 109 -30.19 -5.73 -12.66
N CYS A 110 -30.86 -4.59 -12.84
CA CYS A 110 -32.27 -4.34 -12.51
C CYS A 110 -32.76 -4.53 -11.06
N LEU A 111 -32.65 -3.46 -10.26
CA LEU A 111 -33.63 -3.16 -9.20
C LEU A 111 -34.43 -1.91 -9.57
N ASN A 112 -35.12 -1.96 -10.70
CA ASN A 112 -36.13 -0.96 -11.04
C ASN A 112 -37.34 -1.59 -11.74
N CYS A 113 -38.04 -2.47 -11.01
CA CYS A 113 -39.36 -2.95 -11.37
C CYS A 113 -40.13 -3.28 -10.08
N LYS A 114 -40.71 -2.26 -9.43
CA LYS A 114 -41.94 -2.48 -8.68
C LYS A 114 -43.10 -2.18 -9.63
N CYS A 115 -43.61 -3.24 -10.24
CA CYS A 115 -44.96 -3.27 -10.79
C CYS A 115 -45.93 -2.84 -9.68
N VAL A 116 -46.67 -1.75 -9.91
CA VAL A 116 -47.99 -1.57 -9.28
C VAL A 116 -48.99 -1.84 -10.39
N VAL A 117 -49.56 -3.03 -10.32
CA VAL A 117 -50.73 -3.46 -11.08
C VAL A 117 -51.96 -3.01 -10.29
N SER A 118 -52.90 -2.40 -11.01
CA SER A 118 -54.30 -2.09 -10.66
C SER A 118 -54.57 -0.94 -9.70
#